data_AF-A0A0C3EPH3-F1
#
_entry.id   AF-A0A0C3EPH3-F1
#
_cell.length_a   1.000
_cell.length_b   1.000
_cell.length_c   1.000
_cell.angle_alpha   90.00
_cell.angle_beta   90.00
_cell.angle_gamma   90.00
#
_symmetry.space_group_name_H-M   'P 1'
#
loop_
_entity.id
_entity.type
_entity.pdbx_description
1 polymer ?
#
loop_
_entity_poly.entity_id
_entity_poly.type
_entity_poly.pdbx_seq_one_letter_code
_entity_poly.pdbx_strand_id
1 'polypeptide(L)'
;MDSLVTKTTPKDVQTALGTLPEGLNNTYDEVMKRVNSQNDDYRILAQQVLSWVVYAVRPLSVEELQHALAVKPGVTQLDEDDLSDKGTLISICEGLVTVDQENNVVRLVHYTTQKYLEE
;
A
#
# COMPACT_ATOMS: atom_id res chain seq x y z
N MET A 1 -1.09 6.71 21.21
CA MET A 1 -1.24 5.62 20.23
C MET A 1 -1.63 4.34 20.99
N ASP A 2 -2.58 4.46 21.95
CA ASP A 2 -2.64 3.55 23.12
C ASP A 2 -4.02 2.96 23.39
N SER A 3 -5.01 3.22 22.54
CA SER A 3 -6.39 2.79 22.82
C SER A 3 -6.72 1.35 22.36
N LEU A 4 -5.82 0.72 21.60
CA LEU A 4 -6.04 -0.62 21.00
C LEU A 4 -5.40 -1.75 21.80
N VAL A 5 -4.38 -1.46 22.61
CA VAL A 5 -3.59 -2.45 23.37
C VAL A 5 -4.43 -3.18 24.44
N THR A 6 -5.60 -2.64 24.80
CA THR A 6 -6.44 -3.14 25.91
C THR A 6 -7.72 -3.86 25.46
N LYS A 7 -7.97 -4.04 24.15
CA LYS A 7 -9.21 -4.67 23.67
C LYS A 7 -9.01 -6.17 23.43
N THR A 8 -9.83 -6.98 24.08
CA THR A 8 -9.69 -8.45 24.12
C THR A 8 -10.72 -9.20 23.28
N THR A 9 -11.74 -8.51 22.73
CA THR A 9 -12.75 -9.15 21.88
C THR A 9 -12.84 -8.51 20.49
N PRO A 10 -13.18 -9.28 19.43
CA PRO A 10 -13.31 -8.75 18.07
C PRO A 10 -14.31 -7.59 17.95
N LYS A 11 -15.35 -7.58 18.81
CA LYS A 11 -16.37 -6.53 18.84
C LYS A 11 -15.86 -5.24 19.48
N ASP A 12 -15.02 -5.35 20.51
CA ASP A 12 -14.38 -4.19 21.15
C ASP A 12 -13.31 -3.57 20.25
N VAL A 13 -12.61 -4.41 19.48
CA VAL A 13 -11.72 -3.96 18.42
C VAL A 13 -12.53 -3.22 17.35
N GLN A 14 -13.60 -3.82 16.78
CA GLN A 14 -14.47 -3.14 15.81
C GLN A 14 -15.05 -1.81 16.33
N THR A 15 -15.43 -1.74 17.61
CA THR A 15 -16.00 -0.51 18.19
C THR A 15 -14.95 0.57 18.34
N ALA A 16 -13.75 0.23 18.82
CA ALA A 16 -12.62 1.17 18.91
C ALA A 16 -12.16 1.64 17.51
N LEU A 17 -12.27 0.75 16.52
CA LEU A 17 -11.97 1.00 15.12
C LEU A 17 -13.03 1.90 14.44
N GLY A 18 -14.31 1.79 14.82
CA GLY A 18 -15.40 2.66 14.35
C GLY A 18 -15.36 4.07 14.93
N THR A 19 -14.63 4.27 16.02
CA THR A 19 -14.37 5.56 16.68
C THR A 19 -13.01 6.16 16.34
N LEU A 20 -12.35 5.68 15.26
CA LEU A 20 -11.09 6.28 14.82
C LEU A 20 -11.33 7.79 14.58
N PRO A 21 -10.61 8.68 15.30
CA PRO A 21 -10.85 10.12 15.19
C PRO A 21 -10.47 10.62 13.79
N GLU A 22 -11.12 11.72 13.35
CA GLU A 22 -10.77 12.53 12.16
C GLU A 22 -9.24 12.72 11.96
N GLY A 23 -8.46 12.67 13.05
CA GLY A 23 -7.00 12.75 13.01
C GLY A 23 -6.27 11.64 12.25
N LEU A 24 -6.89 10.48 11.97
CA LEU A 24 -6.24 9.47 11.13
C LEU A 24 -6.27 9.83 9.65
N ASN A 25 -7.32 10.46 9.14
CA ASN A 25 -7.31 10.99 7.78
C ASN A 25 -6.21 12.04 7.66
N ASN A 26 -6.05 12.93 8.64
CA ASN A 26 -4.92 13.88 8.68
C ASN A 26 -3.55 13.17 8.69
N THR A 27 -3.43 12.04 9.40
CA THR A 27 -2.17 11.27 9.46
C THR A 27 -1.85 10.62 8.11
N TYR A 28 -2.85 10.03 7.45
CA TYR A 28 -2.69 9.46 6.12
C TYR A 28 -2.46 10.54 5.06
N ASP A 29 -3.09 11.71 5.18
CA ASP A 29 -2.83 12.88 4.33
C ASP A 29 -1.37 13.32 4.43
N GLU A 30 -0.79 13.34 5.63
CA GLU A 30 0.63 13.63 5.82
C GLU A 30 1.53 12.58 5.16
N VAL A 31 1.17 11.30 5.23
CA VAL A 31 1.91 10.22 4.56
C VAL A 31 1.79 10.38 3.05
N MET A 32 0.59 10.59 2.51
CA MET A 32 0.35 10.82 1.09
C MET A 32 1.04 12.08 0.58
N LYS A 33 1.12 13.14 1.39
CA LYS A 33 1.92 14.33 1.07
C LYS A 33 3.39 13.98 0.90
N ARG A 34 3.96 13.14 1.78
CA ARG A 34 5.36 12.67 1.61
C ARG A 34 5.51 11.84 0.35
N VAL A 35 4.61 10.89 0.10
CA VAL A 35 4.59 10.09 -1.14
C VAL A 35 4.60 11.00 -2.38
N ASN A 36 3.75 12.03 -2.39
CA ASN A 36 3.59 12.95 -3.51
C ASN A 36 4.70 14.02 -3.62
N SER A 37 5.52 14.20 -2.58
CA SER A 37 6.64 15.14 -2.56
C SER A 37 7.96 14.52 -3.06
N GLN A 38 7.96 13.23 -3.38
CA GLN A 38 9.08 12.56 -4.04
C GLN A 38 9.30 13.11 -5.45
N ASN A 39 10.41 12.72 -6.08
CA ASN A 39 10.62 12.99 -7.51
C ASN A 39 9.49 12.38 -8.36
N ASP A 40 9.32 12.88 -9.58
CA ASP A 40 8.18 12.52 -10.43
C ASP A 40 8.09 11.01 -10.69
N ASP A 41 9.23 10.35 -10.97
CA ASP A 41 9.27 8.91 -11.25
C ASP A 41 8.83 8.08 -10.03
N TYR A 42 9.33 8.41 -8.84
CA TYR A 42 8.98 7.72 -7.60
C TYR A 42 7.53 8.00 -7.19
N ARG A 43 7.05 9.23 -7.39
CA ARG A 43 5.64 9.57 -7.15
C ARG A 43 4.73 8.73 -8.03
N ILE A 44 5.01 8.66 -9.33
CA ILE A 44 4.20 7.89 -10.30
C ILE A 44 4.22 6.41 -9.92
N LEU A 45 5.40 5.85 -9.66
CA LEU A 45 5.54 4.44 -9.31
C LEU A 45 4.83 4.10 -7.99
N ALA A 46 4.93 4.96 -6.97
CA ALA A 46 4.23 4.77 -5.71
C ALA A 46 2.71 4.79 -5.88
N GLN A 47 2.18 5.71 -6.70
CA GLN A 47 0.75 5.76 -7.02
C GLN A 47 0.28 4.49 -7.75
N GLN A 48 1.07 3.97 -8.68
CA GLN A 48 0.76 2.71 -9.36
C GLN A 48 0.77 1.52 -8.39
N VAL A 49 1.77 1.43 -7.50
CA VAL A 49 1.84 0.39 -6.46
C VAL A 49 0.59 0.47 -5.56
N LEU A 50 0.27 1.64 -5.03
CA LEU A 50 -0.91 1.83 -4.17
C LEU A 50 -2.19 1.43 -4.90
N SER A 51 -2.33 1.81 -6.18
CA SER A 51 -3.49 1.45 -7.00
C SER A 51 -3.63 -0.08 -7.16
N TRP A 52 -2.53 -0.77 -7.48
CA TRP A 52 -2.54 -2.23 -7.60
C TRP A 52 -2.87 -2.92 -6.27
N VAL A 53 -2.32 -2.44 -5.16
CA VAL A 53 -2.55 -3.05 -3.86
C VAL A 53 -3.98 -2.83 -3.36
N VAL A 54 -4.58 -1.68 -3.64
CA VAL A 54 -5.96 -1.34 -3.22
C VAL A 54 -7.00 -2.03 -4.10
N TYR A 55 -6.83 -1.98 -5.43
CA TYR A 55 -7.89 -2.38 -6.36
C TYR A 55 -7.72 -3.79 -6.96
N ALA A 56 -6.65 -4.51 -6.65
CA ALA A 56 -6.52 -5.89 -7.11
C ALA A 56 -7.62 -6.79 -6.52
N VAL A 57 -8.16 -7.69 -7.34
CA VAL A 57 -9.22 -8.64 -6.94
C VAL A 57 -8.77 -9.59 -5.82
N ARG A 58 -7.46 -9.85 -5.74
CA ARG A 58 -6.82 -10.65 -4.69
C ARG A 58 -5.46 -10.04 -4.36
N PRO A 59 -4.87 -10.36 -3.20
CA PRO A 59 -3.48 -10.00 -2.91
C PRO A 59 -2.55 -10.48 -4.03
N LEU A 60 -1.62 -9.60 -4.40
CA LEU A 60 -0.61 -9.86 -5.42
C LEU A 60 0.67 -10.34 -4.75
N SER A 61 1.37 -11.29 -5.37
CA SER A 61 2.75 -11.55 -5.00
C SER A 61 3.64 -10.36 -5.38
N VAL A 62 4.84 -10.28 -4.80
CA VAL A 62 5.82 -9.27 -5.21
C VAL A 62 6.13 -9.37 -6.71
N GLU A 63 6.29 -10.59 -7.21
CA GLU A 63 6.59 -10.84 -8.62
C GLU A 63 5.43 -10.37 -9.51
N GLU A 64 4.19 -10.71 -9.15
CA GLU A 64 3.01 -10.28 -9.91
C GLU A 64 2.90 -8.76 -9.99
N LEU A 65 3.20 -8.06 -8.88
CA LEU A 65 3.23 -6.62 -8.86
C LEU A 65 4.34 -6.05 -9.76
N GLN A 66 5.56 -6.59 -9.69
CA GLN A 66 6.67 -6.15 -10.55
C GLN A 66 6.32 -6.32 -12.04
N HIS A 67 5.74 -7.46 -12.40
CA HIS A 67 5.29 -7.73 -13.77
C HIS A 67 4.20 -6.73 -14.18
N ALA A 68 3.19 -6.51 -13.34
CA ALA A 68 2.09 -5.59 -13.62
C ALA A 68 2.55 -4.15 -13.84
N LEU A 69 3.63 -3.72 -13.16
CA LEU A 69 4.24 -2.39 -13.29
C LEU A 69 5.15 -2.27 -14.52
N ALA A 70 5.77 -3.36 -14.97
CA ALA A 70 6.68 -3.39 -16.10
C ALA A 70 5.96 -3.47 -17.47
N VAL A 71 4.65 -3.77 -17.52
CA VAL A 71 3.90 -3.84 -18.78
C VAL A 71 3.81 -2.46 -19.44
N LYS A 72 4.27 -2.39 -20.70
CA LYS A 72 4.18 -1.19 -21.54
C LYS A 72 3.23 -1.40 -22.73
N PRO A 73 2.37 -0.43 -23.06
CA PRO A 73 1.49 -0.52 -24.22
C PRO A 73 2.27 -0.76 -25.51
N GLY A 74 1.83 -1.73 -26.32
CA GLY A 74 2.45 -2.07 -27.60
C GLY A 74 3.69 -2.97 -27.51
N VAL A 75 4.15 -3.32 -26.30
CA VAL A 75 5.21 -4.30 -26.10
C VAL A 75 4.59 -5.68 -25.88
N THR A 76 5.09 -6.70 -26.60
CA THR A 76 4.54 -8.07 -26.58
C THR A 76 5.31 -9.03 -25.69
N GLN A 77 6.49 -8.63 -25.22
CA GLN A 77 7.33 -9.40 -24.31
C GLN A 77 7.74 -8.53 -23.13
N LEU A 78 7.77 -9.13 -21.95
CA LEU A 78 8.31 -8.47 -20.77
C LEU A 78 9.83 -8.35 -20.93
N ASP A 79 10.35 -7.16 -20.66
CA ASP A 79 11.78 -6.94 -20.48
C ASP A 79 12.12 -7.06 -19.00
N GLU A 80 13.06 -7.94 -18.63
CA GLU A 80 13.46 -8.11 -17.22
C GLU A 80 14.15 -6.84 -16.69
N ASP A 81 14.75 -6.03 -17.57
CA ASP A 81 15.37 -4.76 -17.19
C ASP A 81 14.33 -3.68 -16.81
N ASP A 82 13.04 -3.90 -17.11
CA ASP A 82 11.94 -3.04 -16.69
C ASP A 82 11.38 -3.41 -15.30
N LEU A 83 11.85 -4.50 -14.69
CA LEU A 83 11.39 -4.92 -13.36
C LEU A 83 12.00 -4.03 -12.28
N SER A 84 11.12 -3.28 -11.62
CA SER A 84 11.50 -2.46 -10.47
C SER A 84 11.92 -3.31 -9.27
N ASP A 85 12.96 -2.89 -8.55
CA ASP A 85 13.41 -3.58 -7.34
C ASP A 85 12.33 -3.61 -6.24
N LYS A 86 12.17 -4.77 -5.60
CA LYS A 86 11.23 -4.99 -4.50
C LYS A 86 11.40 -3.96 -3.37
N GLY A 87 12.64 -3.72 -2.94
CA GLY A 87 12.93 -2.78 -1.85
C GLY A 87 12.46 -1.37 -2.20
N THR A 88 12.70 -0.98 -3.45
CA THR A 88 12.25 0.30 -4.01
C THR A 88 10.72 0.42 -3.96
N LEU A 89 9.99 -0.56 -4.49
CA LEU A 89 8.51 -0.55 -4.52
C LEU A 89 7.87 -0.36 -3.14
N ILE A 90 8.47 -0.94 -2.10
CA ILE A 90 7.98 -0.80 -0.72
C ILE A 90 8.39 0.54 -0.11
N SER A 91 9.64 0.97 -0.32
CA SER A 91 10.19 2.19 0.29
C SER A 91 9.46 3.47 -0.16
N ILE A 92 9.16 3.58 -1.45
CA ILE A 92 8.51 4.77 -2.04
C ILE A 92 7.06 4.95 -1.58
N CYS A 93 6.46 3.92 -0.99
CA CYS A 93 5.11 3.97 -0.43
C CYS A 93 5.07 4.51 1.00
N GLU A 94 6.19 5.01 1.55
CA GLU A 94 6.26 5.73 2.83
C GLU A 94 5.61 4.97 4.02
N GLY A 95 5.73 3.63 4.01
CA GLY A 95 5.18 2.77 5.05
C GLY A 95 3.67 2.50 4.96
N LEU A 96 3.03 2.81 3.83
CA LEU A 96 1.65 2.41 3.57
C LEU A 96 1.53 0.95 3.14
N VAL A 97 2.59 0.40 2.53
CA VAL A 97 2.65 -0.94 1.95
C VAL A 97 3.72 -1.77 2.66
N THR A 98 3.48 -3.07 2.79
CA THR A 98 4.43 -4.05 3.32
C THR A 98 4.31 -5.38 2.57
N VAL A 99 5.28 -6.27 2.78
CA VAL A 99 5.27 -7.62 2.24
C VAL A 99 5.07 -8.62 3.36
N ASP A 100 4.07 -9.48 3.20
CA ASP A 100 3.94 -10.67 4.01
C ASP A 100 5.08 -11.64 3.66
N GLN A 101 5.98 -11.91 4.60
CA GLN A 101 7.10 -12.82 4.34
C GLN A 101 6.68 -14.28 4.25
N GLU A 102 5.59 -14.69 4.92
CA GLU A 102 5.13 -16.08 4.90
C GLU A 102 4.50 -16.43 3.55
N ASN A 103 3.74 -15.49 3.00
CA ASN A 103 2.94 -15.70 1.79
C ASN A 103 3.53 -14.99 0.55
N ASN A 104 4.59 -14.20 0.71
CA ASN A 104 5.22 -13.35 -0.33
C ASN A 104 4.23 -12.42 -1.06
N VAL A 105 3.20 -11.93 -0.35
CA VAL A 105 2.18 -11.04 -0.91
C VAL A 105 2.37 -9.60 -0.44
N VAL A 106 2.08 -8.66 -1.33
CA VAL A 106 2.08 -7.22 -1.05
C VAL A 106 0.72 -6.84 -0.46
N ARG A 107 0.73 -6.10 0.65
CA ARG A 107 -0.48 -5.64 1.35
C ARG A 107 -0.31 -4.26 1.95
N LEU A 108 -1.42 -3.60 2.26
CA LEU A 108 -1.40 -2.41 3.09
C LEU A 108 -0.98 -2.77 4.52
N VAL A 109 -0.26 -1.85 5.18
CA VAL A 109 0.21 -2.05 6.56
C VAL A 109 -0.95 -2.17 7.55
N HIS A 110 -2.07 -1.51 7.27
CA HIS A 110 -3.25 -1.57 8.10
C HIS A 110 -4.53 -1.46 7.28
N TYR A 111 -5.60 -2.12 7.72
CA TYR A 111 -6.88 -2.13 6.99
C TYR A 111 -7.52 -0.72 6.94
N THR A 112 -7.22 0.18 7.89
CA THR A 112 -7.69 1.58 7.85
C THR A 112 -7.07 2.39 6.73
N THR A 113 -5.87 1.99 6.27
CA THR A 113 -5.25 2.57 5.07
C THR A 113 -6.08 2.27 3.83
N GLN A 114 -6.68 1.08 3.76
CA GLN A 114 -7.57 0.71 2.64
C GLN A 114 -8.77 1.65 2.60
N LYS A 115 -9.44 1.81 3.74
CA LYS A 115 -10.61 2.69 3.86
C LYS A 115 -10.27 4.13 3.43
N TYR A 116 -9.12 4.66 3.86
CA TYR A 116 -8.67 6.00 3.46
C TYR A 116 -8.40 6.13 1.96
N LEU A 117 -7.85 5.10 1.31
CA LEU A 117 -7.53 5.13 -0.13
C LEU A 117 -8.76 4.84 -1.03
N GLU A 118 -9.84 4.29 -0.48
CA GLU A 118 -11.10 4.03 -1.18
C GLU A 118 -12.13 5.16 -1.03
N GLU A 119 -11.93 6.09 -0.09
CA GLU A 119 -12.72 7.32 0.11
C GLU A 119 -12.44 8.37 -0.98
#